data_AF-A0A929FZY7-F1
#
_entry.id   AF-A0A929FZY7-F1
#
_cell.length_a   1.000
_cell.length_b   1.000
_cell.length_c   1.000
_cell.angle_alpha   90.00
_cell.angle_beta   90.00
_cell.angle_gamma   90.00
#
_symmetry.space_group_name_H-M   'P 1'
#
loop_
_entity.id
_entity.type
_entity.pdbx_description
1 polymer ?
#
loop_
_entity_poly.entity_id
_entity_poly.type
_entity_poly.pdbx_seq_one_letter_code
_entity_poly.pdbx_strand_id
1 'polypeptide(L)'
;MERWKPLNMELRSWVISNALRLEQTSSSALRVILRMFKTDSKTLGNQSSALSFKSKIDLLLDLEEIDKKEYSHLLKIMEIRNQFAHNPNAVSFLELDNINPDINKYLLKHSPDDLKGEEKSEQKLKAIFSELFKQTAGKLLSIEVDYTQGIQKQMRQHINDSVVENIEEIWQSALERNKQNKAETPRLLLMSGDETKLERFYSDFKISLSEYKIGEVDKLEGQEATIFKQKETFEERLKKK
;
A
#
# COMPACT_ATOMS: atom_id res chain seq x y z
N MET A 1 25.61 -43.09 -2.08
CA MET A 1 24.59 -42.08 -2.39
C MET A 1 23.75 -41.89 -1.14
N GLU A 2 23.82 -40.71 -0.51
CA GLU A 2 22.89 -40.37 0.57
C GLU A 2 21.46 -40.47 0.04
N ARG A 3 20.60 -41.23 0.74
CA ARG A 3 19.19 -41.36 0.37
C ARG A 3 18.54 -39.99 0.52
N TRP A 4 17.83 -39.55 -0.52
CA TRP A 4 17.07 -38.30 -0.47
C TRP A 4 16.09 -38.38 0.70
N LYS A 5 16.25 -37.52 1.70
CA LYS A 5 15.29 -37.41 2.79
C LYS A 5 13.96 -36.92 2.19
N PRO A 6 12.81 -37.43 2.67
CA PRO A 6 11.51 -36.92 2.25
C PRO A 6 11.43 -35.42 2.58
N LEU A 7 11.11 -34.61 1.58
CA LEU A 7 11.02 -33.17 1.72
C LEU A 7 9.73 -32.78 2.45
N ASN A 8 9.85 -31.88 3.44
CA ASN A 8 8.69 -31.27 4.08
C ASN A 8 8.09 -30.18 3.17
N MET A 9 7.27 -30.60 2.20
CA MET A 9 6.72 -29.71 1.19
C MET A 9 5.73 -28.70 1.76
N GLU A 10 5.02 -29.03 2.84
CA GLU A 10 4.10 -28.12 3.51
C GLU A 10 4.85 -26.92 4.10
N LEU A 11 5.89 -27.20 4.91
CA LEU A 11 6.71 -26.16 5.52
C LEU A 11 7.42 -25.30 4.47
N ARG A 12 8.01 -25.94 3.45
CA ARG A 12 8.66 -25.24 2.33
C ARG A 12 7.71 -24.27 1.64
N SER A 13 6.54 -24.76 1.26
CA SER A 13 5.53 -23.95 0.57
C SER A 13 5.08 -22.78 1.44
N TRP A 14 4.93 -23.00 2.75
CA TRP A 14 4.57 -21.96 3.71
C TRP A 14 5.64 -20.86 3.81
N VAL A 15 6.92 -21.23 4.00
CA VAL A 15 8.04 -20.27 4.08
C VAL A 15 8.17 -19.48 2.78
N ILE A 16 8.16 -20.18 1.64
CA ILE A 16 8.31 -19.57 0.32
C ILE A 16 7.15 -18.61 0.04
N SER A 17 5.91 -19.01 0.35
CA SER A 17 4.73 -18.16 0.14
C SER A 17 4.78 -16.87 0.95
N ASN A 18 5.24 -16.93 2.20
CA ASN A 18 5.40 -15.73 3.04
C ASN A 18 6.45 -14.78 2.45
N ALA A 19 7.61 -15.29 2.02
CA ALA A 19 8.63 -14.45 1.39
C ALA A 19 8.17 -13.85 0.05
N LEU A 20 7.44 -14.62 -0.78
CA LEU A 20 6.86 -14.12 -2.03
C LEU A 20 5.85 -12.99 -1.79
N ARG A 21 5.07 -13.07 -0.71
CA ARG A 21 4.17 -11.98 -0.31
C ARG A 21 4.94 -10.71 0.02
N LEU A 22 6.03 -10.80 0.79
CA LEU A 22 6.88 -9.63 1.06
C LEU A 22 7.49 -9.05 -0.21
N GLU A 23 7.92 -9.91 -1.14
CA GLU A 23 8.42 -9.45 -2.43
C GLU A 23 7.34 -8.69 -3.22
N GLN A 24 6.12 -9.20 -3.27
CA GLN A 24 5.00 -8.53 -3.93
C GLN A 24 4.65 -7.20 -3.24
N THR A 25 4.58 -7.17 -1.90
CA THR A 25 4.28 -5.95 -1.15
C THR A 25 5.39 -4.91 -1.32
N SER A 26 6.67 -5.32 -1.37
CA SER A 26 7.78 -4.39 -1.65
C SER A 26 7.68 -3.76 -3.05
N SER A 27 7.24 -4.52 -4.05
CA SER A 27 6.92 -3.97 -5.37
C SER A 27 5.78 -2.97 -5.30
N SER A 28 4.72 -3.25 -4.52
CA SER A 28 3.58 -2.32 -4.37
C SER A 28 4.01 -1.03 -3.70
N ALA A 29 4.74 -1.11 -2.58
CA ALA A 29 5.28 0.05 -1.88
C ALA A 29 6.11 0.93 -2.81
N LEU A 30 7.06 0.34 -3.56
CA LEU A 30 7.87 1.08 -4.53
C LEU A 30 7.05 1.68 -5.66
N ARG A 31 6.00 1.01 -6.15
CA ARG A 31 5.11 1.58 -7.16
C ARG A 31 4.44 2.85 -6.67
N VAL A 32 3.94 2.85 -5.44
CA VAL A 32 3.27 4.04 -4.89
C VAL A 32 4.28 5.15 -4.60
N ILE A 33 5.47 4.82 -4.07
CA ILE A 33 6.56 5.80 -3.86
C ILE A 33 6.97 6.46 -5.18
N LEU A 34 7.16 5.66 -6.23
CA LEU A 34 7.58 6.12 -7.55
C LEU A 34 6.42 6.58 -8.44
N ARG A 35 5.17 6.51 -7.96
CA ARG A 35 3.95 6.88 -8.69
C ARG A 35 3.78 6.15 -10.02
N MET A 36 4.15 4.88 -10.01
CA MET A 36 3.98 3.98 -11.15
C MET A 36 2.60 3.33 -11.09
N PHE A 37 1.61 3.95 -11.74
CA PHE A 37 0.24 3.43 -11.78
C PHE A 37 0.00 2.36 -12.85
N LYS A 38 0.96 2.19 -13.78
CA LYS A 38 0.89 1.12 -14.78
C LYS A 38 1.01 -0.25 -14.09
N THR A 39 0.03 -1.11 -14.32
CA THR A 39 -0.02 -2.47 -13.76
C THR A 39 1.14 -3.33 -14.24
N ASP A 40 1.55 -3.17 -15.49
CA ASP A 40 2.53 -4.01 -16.18
C ASP A 40 3.91 -3.36 -16.24
N SER A 41 4.44 -2.97 -15.07
CA SER A 41 5.80 -2.45 -14.96
C SER A 41 6.82 -3.55 -15.27
N LYS A 42 7.74 -3.30 -16.20
CA LYS A 42 8.88 -4.20 -16.47
C LYS A 42 9.79 -4.32 -15.23
N THR A 43 10.03 -3.20 -14.56
CA THR A 43 10.98 -3.09 -13.44
C THR A 43 10.42 -3.60 -12.11
N LEU A 44 9.13 -3.38 -11.85
CA LEU A 44 8.44 -3.79 -10.61
C LEU A 44 7.40 -4.90 -10.85
N GLY A 45 7.54 -5.62 -11.97
CA GLY A 45 6.69 -6.74 -12.34
C GLY A 45 7.16 -8.07 -11.74
N ASN A 46 6.76 -9.16 -12.39
CA ASN A 46 7.06 -10.55 -12.02
C ASN A 46 7.88 -11.28 -13.09
N GLN A 47 8.36 -10.57 -14.11
CA GLN A 47 9.21 -11.14 -15.15
C GLN A 47 10.66 -11.27 -14.66
N SER A 48 11.46 -12.11 -15.33
CA SER A 48 12.88 -12.31 -15.01
C SER A 48 13.74 -11.04 -15.09
N SER A 49 13.27 -10.01 -15.81
CA SER A 49 13.93 -8.70 -15.90
C SER A 49 13.52 -7.70 -14.81
N ALA A 50 12.57 -8.07 -13.94
CA ALA A 50 12.16 -7.24 -12.82
C ALA A 50 13.26 -7.17 -11.75
N LEU A 51 13.22 -6.12 -10.92
CA LEU A 51 14.13 -6.00 -9.78
C LEU A 51 13.98 -7.21 -8.87
N SER A 52 15.12 -7.73 -8.41
CA SER A 52 15.13 -8.79 -7.41
C SER A 52 14.52 -8.28 -6.10
N PHE A 53 13.99 -9.20 -5.27
CA PHE A 53 13.51 -8.83 -3.94
C PHE A 53 14.57 -8.05 -3.14
N LYS A 54 15.84 -8.46 -3.20
CA LYS A 54 16.94 -7.76 -2.51
C LYS A 54 17.07 -6.32 -3.00
N SER A 55 17.08 -6.12 -4.31
CA SER A 55 17.21 -4.78 -4.90
C SER A 55 16.05 -3.87 -4.50
N LYS A 56 14.84 -4.41 -4.37
CA LYS A 56 13.68 -3.64 -3.88
C LYS A 56 13.87 -3.20 -2.43
N ILE A 57 14.38 -4.09 -1.57
CA ILE A 57 14.64 -3.78 -0.17
C ILE A 57 15.81 -2.81 0.00
N ASP A 58 16.87 -2.93 -0.81
CA ASP A 58 17.97 -1.97 -0.86
C ASP A 58 17.44 -0.57 -1.21
N LEU A 59 16.58 -0.45 -2.24
CA LEU A 59 15.95 0.83 -2.60
C LEU A 59 15.11 1.42 -1.47
N LEU A 60 14.33 0.60 -0.76
CA LEU A 60 13.52 1.07 0.37
C LEU A 60 14.39 1.59 1.52
N LEU A 61 15.58 1.00 1.74
CA LEU A 61 16.54 1.49 2.71
C LEU A 61 17.18 2.80 2.25
N ASP A 62 17.59 2.89 0.99
CA ASP A 62 18.19 4.10 0.41
C ASP A 62 17.21 5.29 0.39
N LEU A 63 15.92 5.00 0.31
CA LEU A 63 14.83 5.98 0.43
C LEU A 63 14.46 6.31 1.89
N GLU A 64 15.15 5.71 2.87
CA GLU A 64 14.90 5.86 4.31
C GLU A 64 13.46 5.48 4.73
N GLU A 65 12.80 4.62 3.94
CA GLU A 65 11.43 4.17 4.23
C GLU A 65 11.40 3.00 5.22
N ILE A 66 12.50 2.25 5.29
CA ILE A 66 12.73 1.22 6.29
C ILE A 66 14.04 1.50 7.04
N ASP A 67 14.09 1.10 8.31
CA ASP A 67 15.29 1.22 9.13
C ASP A 67 16.24 0.01 8.95
N LYS A 68 17.42 0.10 9.57
CA LYS A 68 18.43 -0.98 9.51
C LYS A 68 17.94 -2.29 10.13
N LYS A 69 17.05 -2.24 11.12
CA LYS A 69 16.50 -3.43 11.79
C LYS A 69 15.52 -4.13 10.87
N GLU A 70 14.59 -3.40 10.28
CA GLU A 70 13.61 -3.87 9.29
C GLU A 70 14.31 -4.45 8.06
N TYR A 71 15.32 -3.75 7.52
CA TYR A 71 16.19 -4.24 6.46
C TYR A 71 16.82 -5.59 6.81
N SER A 72 17.38 -5.71 8.01
CA SER A 72 18.00 -6.95 8.48
C SER A 72 16.99 -8.10 8.60
N HIS A 73 15.76 -7.82 9.06
CA HIS A 73 14.69 -8.81 9.14
C HIS A 73 14.30 -9.33 7.75
N LEU A 74 14.12 -8.42 6.79
CA LEU A 74 13.79 -8.75 5.40
C LEU A 74 14.88 -9.63 4.76
N LEU A 75 16.15 -9.25 4.90
CA LEU A 75 17.26 -10.07 4.39
C LEU A 75 17.31 -11.45 5.04
N LYS A 76 17.04 -11.55 6.34
CA LYS A 76 17.03 -12.85 7.01
C LYS A 76 15.88 -13.74 6.50
N ILE A 77 14.70 -13.18 6.25
CA ILE A 77 13.58 -13.93 5.66
C ILE A 77 13.94 -14.42 4.25
N MET A 78 14.62 -13.60 3.44
CA MET A 78 15.12 -14.02 2.13
C MET A 78 16.11 -15.19 2.22
N GLU A 79 17.03 -15.12 3.18
CA GLU A 79 18.01 -16.18 3.42
C GLU A 79 17.32 -17.49 3.82
N ILE A 80 16.38 -17.43 4.77
CA ILE A 80 15.58 -18.59 5.21
C ILE A 80 14.83 -19.20 4.01
N ARG A 81 14.15 -18.36 3.22
CA ARG A 81 13.44 -18.81 2.00
C ARG A 81 14.38 -19.53 1.05
N ASN A 82 15.58 -19.01 0.83
CA ASN A 82 16.55 -19.64 -0.08
C ASN A 82 17.01 -21.01 0.40
N GLN A 83 17.18 -21.21 1.72
CA GLN A 83 17.46 -22.53 2.27
C GLN A 83 16.31 -23.50 2.00
N PHE A 84 15.07 -23.11 2.32
CA PHE A 84 13.91 -23.98 2.07
C PHE A 84 13.64 -24.24 0.58
N ALA A 85 13.98 -23.30 -0.31
CA ALA A 85 13.78 -23.46 -1.75
C ALA A 85 14.82 -24.38 -2.40
N HIS A 86 16.09 -24.25 -2.03
CA HIS A 86 17.20 -24.86 -2.77
C HIS A 86 17.93 -25.97 -2.02
N ASN A 87 17.92 -25.97 -0.68
CA ASN A 87 18.69 -26.93 0.11
C ASN A 87 17.81 -28.15 0.46
N PRO A 88 18.08 -29.37 -0.03
CA PRO A 88 17.27 -30.56 0.29
C PRO A 88 17.27 -30.93 1.77
N ASN A 89 18.29 -30.51 2.53
CA ASN A 89 18.39 -30.78 3.97
C ASN A 89 17.53 -29.84 4.82
N ALA A 90 17.02 -28.74 4.27
CA ALA A 90 16.09 -27.86 4.95
C ALA A 90 14.68 -28.50 4.99
N VAL A 91 14.48 -29.41 5.94
CA VAL A 91 13.22 -30.12 6.20
C VAL A 91 12.46 -29.59 7.43
N SER A 92 13.14 -28.81 8.28
CA SER A 92 12.60 -28.14 9.47
C SER A 92 13.44 -26.90 9.79
N PHE A 93 12.95 -26.02 10.66
CA PHE A 93 13.74 -24.90 11.17
C PHE A 93 14.91 -25.37 12.03
N LEU A 94 14.75 -26.44 12.83
CA LEU A 94 15.84 -27.00 13.63
C LEU A 94 17.02 -27.46 12.75
N GLU A 95 16.74 -28.10 11.61
CA GLU A 95 17.76 -28.57 10.67
C GLU A 95 18.54 -27.42 10.01
N LEU A 96 18.06 -26.18 10.09
CA LEU A 96 18.83 -25.02 9.66
C LEU A 96 20.09 -24.82 10.50
N ASP A 97 20.18 -25.33 11.73
CA ASP A 97 21.44 -25.27 12.50
C ASP A 97 22.58 -26.01 11.80
N ASN A 98 22.25 -27.14 11.17
CA ASN A 98 23.22 -27.98 10.46
C ASN A 98 23.63 -27.39 9.11
N ILE A 99 22.88 -26.39 8.63
CA ILE A 99 23.06 -25.75 7.33
C ILE A 99 23.70 -24.38 7.49
N ASN A 100 23.07 -23.53 8.31
CA ASN A 100 23.56 -22.22 8.72
C ASN A 100 23.05 -21.87 10.13
N PRO A 101 23.86 -22.06 11.19
CA PRO A 101 23.46 -21.80 12.57
C PRO A 101 23.15 -20.32 12.86
N ASP A 102 23.67 -19.39 12.05
CA ASP A 102 23.39 -17.96 12.21
C ASP A 102 21.92 -17.61 11.95
N ILE A 103 21.19 -18.46 11.20
CA ILE A 103 19.76 -18.27 10.97
C ILE A 103 18.99 -18.40 12.29
N ASN A 104 19.13 -19.54 12.96
CA ASN A 104 18.39 -19.80 14.20
C ASN A 104 18.89 -18.93 15.34
N LYS A 105 20.19 -18.61 15.38
CA LYS A 105 20.74 -17.60 16.30
C LYS A 105 20.07 -16.24 16.12
N TYR A 106 19.85 -15.82 14.87
CA TYR A 106 19.15 -14.58 14.56
C TYR A 106 17.69 -14.61 15.02
N LEU A 107 16.96 -15.69 14.69
CA LEU A 107 15.56 -15.87 15.11
C LEU A 107 15.46 -15.75 16.64
N LEU A 108 16.25 -16.51 17.38
CA LEU A 108 16.22 -16.50 18.85
C LEU A 108 16.59 -15.13 19.44
N LYS A 109 17.54 -14.40 18.83
CA LYS A 109 17.89 -13.02 19.24
C LYS A 109 16.71 -12.07 19.10
N HIS A 110 15.86 -12.28 18.10
CA HIS A 110 14.69 -11.46 17.82
C HIS A 110 13.39 -12.14 18.27
N SER A 111 13.48 -13.04 19.26
CA SER A 111 12.31 -13.66 19.86
C SER A 111 11.44 -12.62 20.58
N PRO A 112 10.13 -12.63 20.34
CA PRO A 112 9.15 -11.90 21.15
C PRO A 112 9.26 -12.25 22.64
N ASP A 113 8.92 -11.30 23.51
CA ASP A 113 9.06 -11.42 24.97
C ASP A 113 8.26 -12.58 25.56
N ASP A 114 7.07 -12.84 25.02
CA ASP A 114 6.17 -13.95 25.39
C ASP A 114 6.75 -15.33 25.05
N LEU A 115 7.73 -15.40 24.14
CA LEU A 115 8.44 -16.62 23.77
C LEU A 115 9.84 -16.72 24.42
N LYS A 116 10.27 -15.71 25.20
CA LYS A 116 11.56 -15.73 25.89
C LYS A 116 11.53 -16.73 27.05
N GLY A 117 12.51 -17.63 27.10
CA GLY A 117 12.64 -18.65 28.16
C GLY A 117 12.19 -20.06 27.76
N GLU A 118 11.39 -20.22 26.71
CA GLU A 118 11.08 -21.55 26.17
C GLU A 118 12.32 -22.23 25.56
N GLU A 119 12.40 -23.56 25.69
CA GLU A 119 13.43 -24.35 25.03
C GLU A 119 13.36 -24.18 23.51
N LYS A 120 14.52 -24.25 22.85
CA LYS A 120 14.58 -24.18 21.40
C LYS A 120 13.81 -25.35 20.80
N SER A 121 12.69 -25.05 20.15
CA SER A 121 11.83 -26.03 19.49
C SER A 121 11.50 -25.59 18.07
N GLU A 122 11.08 -26.55 17.24
CA GLU A 122 10.61 -26.29 15.88
C GLU A 122 9.45 -25.28 15.87
N GLN A 123 8.48 -25.47 16.78
CA GLN A 123 7.30 -24.61 16.89
C GLN A 123 7.68 -23.17 17.26
N LYS A 124 8.63 -23.01 18.20
CA LYS A 124 9.14 -21.70 18.60
C LYS A 124 9.83 -20.97 17.45
N LEU A 125 10.74 -21.64 16.73
CA LEU A 125 11.43 -21.03 15.58
C LEU A 125 10.44 -20.63 14.48
N LYS A 126 9.45 -21.47 14.20
CA LYS A 126 8.36 -21.17 13.27
C LYS A 126 7.52 -19.98 13.72
N ALA A 127 7.20 -19.87 15.01
CA ALA A 127 6.45 -18.75 15.58
C ALA A 127 7.23 -17.43 15.46
N ILE A 128 8.53 -17.45 15.79
CA ILE A 128 9.41 -16.29 15.65
C ILE A 128 9.51 -15.85 14.18
N PHE A 129 9.69 -16.80 13.24
CA PHE A 129 9.69 -16.47 11.81
C PHE A 129 8.38 -15.82 11.37
N SER A 130 7.23 -16.37 11.82
CA SER A 130 5.90 -15.81 11.56
C SER A 130 5.78 -14.38 12.08
N GLU A 131 6.34 -14.10 13.25
CA GLU A 131 6.32 -12.76 13.83
C GLU A 131 7.22 -11.78 13.07
N LEU A 132 8.44 -12.18 12.70
CA LEU A 132 9.29 -11.36 11.81
C LEU A 132 8.60 -11.06 10.47
N PHE A 133 7.92 -12.05 9.90
CA PHE A 133 7.13 -11.86 8.69
C PHE A 133 6.02 -10.83 8.91
N LYS A 134 5.23 -10.93 10.00
CA LYS A 134 4.16 -9.96 10.30
C LYS A 134 4.69 -8.55 10.46
N GLN A 135 5.79 -8.38 11.19
CA GLN A 135 6.41 -7.07 11.42
C GLN A 135 6.86 -6.43 10.10
N THR A 136 7.60 -7.19 9.30
CA THR A 136 8.10 -6.69 8.00
C THR A 136 6.98 -6.47 6.99
N ALA A 137 5.98 -7.34 6.92
CA ALA A 137 4.80 -7.16 6.07
C ALA A 137 4.00 -5.92 6.50
N GLY A 138 3.76 -5.77 7.80
CA GLY A 138 3.05 -4.62 8.36
C GLY A 138 3.75 -3.30 8.03
N LYS A 139 5.08 -3.27 8.12
CA LYS A 139 5.87 -2.10 7.72
C LYS A 139 5.73 -1.79 6.24
N LEU A 140 5.92 -2.78 5.35
CA LEU A 140 5.79 -2.57 3.90
C LEU A 140 4.38 -2.08 3.51
N LEU A 141 3.34 -2.63 4.14
CA LEU A 141 1.95 -2.18 3.95
C LEU A 141 1.75 -0.75 4.47
N SER A 142 2.34 -0.39 5.60
CA SER A 142 2.22 0.98 6.14
C SER A 142 2.80 2.02 5.18
N ILE A 143 3.92 1.72 4.53
CA ILE A 143 4.53 2.58 3.50
C ILE A 143 3.55 2.80 2.35
N GLU A 144 2.98 1.72 1.81
CA GLU A 144 1.99 1.79 0.72
C GLU A 144 0.78 2.65 1.10
N VAL A 145 0.25 2.46 2.31
CA VAL A 145 -0.90 3.22 2.83
C VAL A 145 -0.57 4.71 2.99
N ASP A 146 0.55 5.04 3.61
CA ASP A 146 0.96 6.43 3.88
C ASP A 146 1.15 7.21 2.58
N TYR A 147 1.81 6.62 1.58
CA TYR A 147 1.99 7.27 0.29
C TYR A 147 0.69 7.40 -0.51
N THR A 148 -0.17 6.37 -0.48
CA THR A 148 -1.47 6.44 -1.15
C THR A 148 -2.32 7.57 -0.56
N GLN A 149 -2.30 7.73 0.76
CA GLN A 149 -3.01 8.82 1.43
C GLN A 149 -2.43 10.19 1.11
N GLY A 150 -1.10 10.30 1.07
CA GLY A 150 -0.41 11.51 0.60
C GLY A 150 -0.86 11.92 -0.79
N ILE A 151 -0.89 10.98 -1.74
CA ILE A 151 -1.38 11.20 -3.11
C ILE A 151 -2.83 11.68 -3.09
N GLN A 152 -3.73 10.98 -2.40
CA GLN A 152 -5.14 11.37 -2.32
C GLN A 152 -5.35 12.76 -1.71
N LYS A 153 -4.55 13.13 -0.70
CA LYS A 153 -4.62 14.46 -0.10
C LYS A 153 -4.21 15.54 -1.08
N GLN A 154 -3.11 15.33 -1.81
CA GLN A 154 -2.63 16.29 -2.79
C GLN A 154 -3.61 16.42 -3.97
N MET A 155 -4.21 15.32 -4.40
CA MET A 155 -5.29 15.33 -5.39
C MET A 155 -6.49 16.14 -4.90
N ARG A 156 -6.94 15.94 -3.65
CA ARG A 156 -8.03 16.72 -3.05
C ARG A 156 -7.70 18.22 -2.97
N GLN A 157 -6.46 18.56 -2.62
CA GLN A 157 -6.01 19.96 -2.57
C GLN A 157 -6.08 20.59 -3.95
N HIS A 158 -5.50 19.94 -4.96
CA HIS A 158 -5.52 20.42 -6.33
C HIS A 158 -6.95 20.64 -6.86
N ILE A 159 -7.84 19.69 -6.63
CA ILE A 159 -9.25 19.81 -7.04
C ILE A 159 -9.93 20.98 -6.31
N ASN A 160 -9.67 21.15 -5.02
CA ASN A 160 -10.25 22.25 -4.26
C ASN A 160 -9.74 23.62 -4.74
N ASP A 161 -8.44 23.72 -5.04
CA ASP A 161 -7.83 24.95 -5.57
C ASP A 161 -8.45 25.28 -6.94
N SER A 162 -8.56 24.29 -7.83
CA SER A 162 -9.21 24.41 -9.15
C SER A 162 -10.69 24.85 -9.03
N VAL A 163 -11.43 24.30 -8.06
CA VAL A 163 -12.81 24.73 -7.76
C VAL A 163 -12.88 26.19 -7.32
N VAL A 164 -11.95 26.65 -6.49
CA VAL A 164 -11.93 28.05 -6.02
C VAL A 164 -11.62 28.99 -7.18
N GLU A 165 -10.66 28.64 -8.02
CA GLU A 165 -10.29 29.44 -9.21
C GLU A 165 -11.43 29.54 -10.23
N ASN A 166 -12.27 28.50 -10.34
CA ASN A 166 -13.34 28.39 -11.34
C ASN A 166 -14.74 28.48 -10.71
N ILE A 167 -14.86 29.05 -9.51
CA ILE A 167 -16.13 29.12 -8.76
C ILE A 167 -17.22 29.88 -9.53
N GLU A 168 -16.85 30.91 -10.30
CA GLU A 168 -17.77 31.70 -11.10
C GLU A 168 -18.35 30.86 -12.25
N GLU A 169 -17.54 30.07 -12.94
CA GLU A 169 -18.02 29.18 -14.01
C GLU A 169 -18.98 28.12 -13.46
N ILE A 170 -18.63 27.54 -12.31
CA ILE A 170 -19.49 26.56 -11.60
C ILE A 170 -20.82 27.22 -11.23
N TRP A 171 -20.78 28.46 -10.72
CA TRP A 171 -21.97 29.23 -10.35
C TRP A 171 -22.85 29.54 -11.57
N GLN A 172 -22.27 29.99 -12.68
CA GLN A 172 -23.02 30.24 -13.91
C GLN A 172 -23.66 28.97 -14.47
N SER A 173 -22.94 27.84 -14.43
CA SER A 173 -23.49 26.53 -14.82
C SER A 173 -24.70 26.14 -13.97
N ALA A 174 -24.63 26.39 -12.66
CA ALA A 174 -25.75 26.15 -11.76
C ALA A 174 -26.95 27.07 -12.03
N LEU A 175 -26.69 28.35 -12.33
CA LEU A 175 -27.73 29.31 -12.69
C LEU A 175 -28.49 28.90 -13.96
N GLU A 176 -27.78 28.47 -15.00
CA GLU A 176 -28.40 28.01 -16.25
C GLU A 176 -29.25 26.75 -16.03
N ARG A 177 -28.74 25.79 -15.25
CA ARG A 177 -29.51 24.59 -14.86
C ARG A 177 -30.79 24.95 -14.11
N ASN A 178 -30.71 25.89 -13.15
CA ASN A 178 -31.88 26.32 -12.38
C ASN A 178 -32.94 27.00 -13.28
N LYS A 179 -32.52 27.76 -14.28
CA LYS A 179 -33.42 28.39 -15.26
C LYS A 179 -34.11 27.35 -16.13
N GLN A 180 -33.38 26.33 -16.61
CA GLN A 180 -33.94 25.24 -17.40
C GLN A 180 -34.97 24.42 -16.60
N ASN A 181 -34.64 24.05 -15.36
CA ASN A 181 -35.56 23.32 -14.47
C ASN A 181 -36.85 24.10 -14.18
N LYS A 182 -36.77 25.45 -14.06
CA LYS A 182 -37.96 26.31 -13.92
C LYS A 182 -38.86 26.32 -15.15
N ALA A 183 -38.30 26.20 -16.36
CA ALA A 183 -39.08 26.19 -17.60
C ALA A 183 -39.92 24.91 -17.75
N GLU A 184 -39.49 23.80 -17.15
CA GLU A 184 -40.15 22.49 -17.22
C GLU A 184 -41.12 22.22 -16.05
N THR A 185 -41.14 23.05 -15.01
CA THR A 185 -42.01 22.82 -13.85
C THR A 185 -43.44 23.32 -14.09
N PRO A 186 -44.50 22.50 -13.91
CA PRO A 186 -45.89 22.93 -14.06
C PRO A 186 -46.25 24.12 -13.16
N ARG A 187 -47.02 25.09 -13.69
CA ARG A 187 -47.43 26.34 -13.00
C ARG A 187 -48.03 26.15 -11.60
N LEU A 188 -48.61 24.99 -11.29
CA LEU A 188 -49.18 24.69 -9.97
C LEU A 188 -48.13 24.53 -8.85
N LEU A 189 -46.89 24.16 -9.18
CA LEU A 189 -45.77 23.93 -8.24
C LEU A 189 -44.88 25.17 -8.00
N LEU A 190 -45.14 26.26 -8.72
CA LEU A 190 -44.40 27.52 -8.65
C LEU A 190 -44.80 28.41 -7.45
N MET A 191 -45.82 28.02 -6.67
CA MET A 191 -46.24 28.69 -5.42
C MET A 191 -45.42 28.29 -4.20
N SER A 192 -44.20 27.82 -4.41
CA SER A 192 -43.29 27.43 -3.34
C SER A 192 -42.50 28.67 -2.87
N GLY A 193 -42.40 28.86 -1.55
CA GLY A 193 -41.82 30.06 -0.92
C GLY A 193 -40.34 30.26 -1.29
N ASP A 194 -39.79 31.45 -1.03
CA ASP A 194 -38.40 31.78 -1.44
C ASP A 194 -37.35 30.81 -0.87
N GLU A 195 -37.61 30.21 0.30
CA GLU A 195 -36.79 29.16 0.90
C GLU A 195 -36.64 27.93 -0.02
N THR A 196 -37.74 27.47 -0.63
CA THR A 196 -37.71 26.34 -1.58
C THR A 196 -36.99 26.67 -2.90
N LYS A 197 -36.98 27.94 -3.33
CA LYS A 197 -36.23 28.37 -4.52
C LYS A 197 -34.73 28.37 -4.23
N LEU A 198 -34.34 28.81 -3.04
CA LEU A 198 -32.96 28.79 -2.59
C LEU A 198 -32.45 27.36 -2.44
N GLU A 199 -33.23 26.46 -1.85
CA GLU A 199 -32.89 25.02 -1.74
C GLU A 199 -32.70 24.34 -3.10
N ARG A 200 -33.56 24.67 -4.07
CA ARG A 200 -33.41 24.18 -5.45
C ARG A 200 -32.12 24.67 -6.09
N PHE A 201 -31.84 25.97 -6.03
CA PHE A 201 -30.59 26.51 -6.55
C PHE A 201 -29.36 25.92 -5.85
N TYR A 202 -29.42 25.77 -4.52
CA TYR A 202 -28.34 25.14 -3.76
C TYR A 202 -28.09 23.68 -4.19
N SER A 203 -29.16 22.96 -4.55
CA SER A 203 -29.06 21.61 -5.11
C SER A 203 -28.41 21.62 -6.50
N ASP A 204 -28.85 22.52 -7.39
CA ASP A 204 -28.24 22.70 -8.72
C ASP A 204 -26.75 23.05 -8.61
N PHE A 205 -26.38 23.94 -7.67
CA PHE A 205 -24.99 24.31 -7.39
C PHE A 205 -24.17 23.12 -6.90
N LYS A 206 -24.70 22.29 -6.00
CA LYS A 206 -24.02 21.05 -5.57
C LYS A 206 -23.78 20.09 -6.72
N ILE A 207 -24.72 19.98 -7.66
CA ILE A 207 -24.59 19.13 -8.85
C ILE A 207 -23.49 19.67 -9.75
N SER A 208 -23.54 20.95 -10.14
CA SER A 208 -22.51 21.58 -10.97
C SER A 208 -21.12 21.51 -10.34
N LEU A 209 -21.02 21.71 -9.02
CA LEU A 209 -19.77 21.55 -8.28
C LEU A 209 -19.24 20.12 -8.36
N SER A 210 -20.12 19.12 -8.26
CA SER A 210 -19.72 17.70 -8.33
C SER A 210 -19.29 17.30 -9.73
N GLU A 211 -20.02 17.74 -10.76
CA GLU A 211 -19.67 17.52 -12.17
C GLU A 211 -18.30 18.13 -12.51
N TYR A 212 -18.06 19.36 -12.05
CA TYR A 212 -16.75 20.00 -12.22
C TYR A 212 -15.62 19.20 -11.56
N LYS A 213 -15.81 18.79 -10.30
CA LYS A 213 -14.82 17.98 -9.58
C LYS A 213 -14.52 16.65 -10.27
N ILE A 214 -15.53 15.99 -10.85
CA ILE A 214 -15.35 14.76 -11.62
C ILE A 214 -14.51 15.03 -12.86
N GLY A 215 -14.83 16.08 -13.62
CA GLY A 215 -14.05 16.47 -14.80
C GLY A 215 -12.58 16.79 -14.48
N GLU A 216 -12.30 17.41 -13.33
CA GLU A 216 -10.92 17.64 -12.88
C GLU A 216 -10.19 16.35 -12.51
N VAL A 217 -10.87 15.38 -11.89
CA VAL A 217 -10.31 14.05 -11.64
C VAL A 217 -9.96 13.34 -12.96
N ASP A 218 -10.88 13.36 -13.93
CA ASP A 218 -10.67 12.70 -15.23
C ASP A 218 -9.47 13.28 -15.99
N LYS A 219 -9.22 14.60 -15.87
CA LYS A 219 -8.02 15.24 -16.44
C LYS A 219 -6.72 14.72 -15.82
N LEU A 220 -6.73 14.40 -14.52
CA LEU A 220 -5.57 13.86 -13.80
C LEU A 220 -5.28 12.39 -14.16
N GLU A 221 -6.31 11.60 -14.47
CA GLU A 221 -6.13 10.22 -14.93
C GLU A 221 -5.55 10.15 -16.35
N GLY A 222 -5.78 11.18 -17.17
CA GLY A 222 -5.29 11.28 -18.55
C GLY A 222 -3.90 11.89 -18.74
N GLN A 223 -3.35 12.58 -17.74
CA GLN A 223 -2.01 13.18 -17.79
C GLN A 223 -1.04 12.36 -16.91
N GLU A 224 0.13 11.99 -17.45
CA GLU A 224 1.21 11.34 -16.68
C GLU A 224 1.59 12.21 -15.47
N ALA A 225 0.98 11.91 -14.32
CA ALA A 225 0.92 12.76 -13.13
C ALA A 225 2.30 13.01 -12.52
N THR A 226 2.95 14.06 -12.98
CA THR A 226 4.22 14.60 -12.48
C THR A 226 4.06 15.50 -11.25
N ILE A 227 2.83 15.75 -10.84
CA ILE A 227 2.49 16.64 -9.73
C ILE A 227 2.32 15.79 -8.49
N PHE A 228 2.68 16.32 -7.32
CA PHE A 228 2.52 15.72 -5.99
C PHE A 228 3.78 14.93 -5.51
N LYS A 229 4.23 15.15 -4.26
CA LYS A 229 5.43 14.52 -3.63
C LYS A 229 5.40 14.52 -2.08
N GLN A 230 4.24 14.63 -1.44
CA GLN A 230 4.19 14.66 0.05
C GLN A 230 3.64 13.37 0.63
N LYS A 231 4.39 12.81 1.59
CA LYS A 231 3.99 11.74 2.51
C LYS A 231 3.18 12.35 3.65
N GLU A 232 2.14 11.66 4.11
CA GLU A 232 1.46 11.97 5.38
C GLU A 232 1.56 10.73 6.26
N THR A 233 2.20 10.87 7.42
CA THR A 233 2.49 9.73 8.31
C THR A 233 1.27 9.36 9.14
N PHE A 234 1.18 8.09 9.55
CA PHE A 234 0.12 7.63 10.46
C PHE A 234 0.06 8.42 11.78
N GLU A 235 1.20 8.84 12.33
CA GLU A 235 1.30 9.60 13.57
C GLU A 235 0.72 11.02 13.45
N GLU A 236 0.94 11.67 12.30
CA GLU A 236 0.32 12.97 11.98
C GLU A 236 -1.21 12.87 11.92
N ARG A 237 -1.76 11.69 11.58
CA ARG A 237 -3.21 11.46 11.54
C ARG A 237 -3.82 11.35 12.94
N LEU A 238 -3.15 10.66 13.87
CA LEU A 238 -3.64 10.54 15.25
C LEU A 238 -3.69 11.88 15.97
N LYS A 239 -2.84 12.85 15.59
CA LYS A 239 -2.84 14.21 16.16
C LYS A 239 -3.95 15.12 15.62
N LYS A 240 -4.63 14.74 14.53
CA LYS A 240 -5.69 15.54 13.87
C LYS A 240 -7.11 15.12 14.25
N LYS A 241 -7.27 14.03 15.00
CA LYS A 241 -8.55 13.57 15.56
C LYS A 241 -8.63 13.96 17.03
#